data_AF-A0A4Q5UP66-F1
#
_entry.id   AF-A0A4Q5UP66-F1
#
_cell.length_a   1.000
_cell.length_b   1.000
_cell.length_c   1.000
_cell.angle_alpha   90.00
_cell.angle_beta   90.00
_cell.angle_gamma   90.00
#
_symmetry.space_group_name_H-M   'P 1'
#
loop_
_entity.id
_entity.type
_entity.pdbx_description
1 polymer ?
#
loop_
_entity_poly.entity_id
_entity_poly.type
_entity_poly.pdbx_seq_one_letter_code
_entity_poly.pdbx_strand_id
1 'polypeptide(L)'
;TYNQATGQVSYTLKTMPFLIEKLTKLHKANSKSPLFFLNIFFGVSLLFFVLSSFWMFMPKTTIFKKGLYFTLAGIVLTLIMLFF
;
A
#
# COMPACT_ATOMS: atom_id res chain seq x y z
N THR A 1 10.59 -28.12 -18.03
CA THR A 1 10.76 -29.46 -18.63
C THR A 1 11.31 -30.40 -17.59
N TYR A 2 10.70 -31.59 -17.44
CA TYR A 2 11.11 -32.60 -16.46
C TYR A 2 11.98 -33.66 -17.11
N ASN A 3 13.15 -33.93 -16.54
CA ASN A 3 14.05 -35.00 -16.95
C ASN A 3 13.77 -36.25 -16.11
N GLN A 4 13.20 -37.29 -16.74
CA GLN A 4 12.82 -38.52 -16.06
C GLN A 4 14.01 -39.41 -15.67
N ALA A 5 15.18 -39.25 -16.30
CA ALA A 5 16.37 -40.05 -16.02
C ALA A 5 17.15 -39.57 -14.79
N THR A 6 17.14 -38.25 -14.53
CA THR A 6 17.84 -37.65 -13.38
C THR A 6 16.90 -37.12 -12.30
N GLY A 7 15.59 -37.10 -12.57
CA GLY A 7 14.59 -36.47 -11.69
C GLY A 7 14.67 -34.95 -11.64
N GLN A 8 15.52 -34.30 -12.44
CA GLN A 8 15.64 -32.84 -12.44
C GLN A 8 14.50 -32.17 -13.21
N VAL A 9 13.93 -31.12 -12.63
CA VAL A 9 12.97 -30.25 -13.30
C VAL A 9 13.60 -28.87 -13.52
N SER A 10 13.62 -28.42 -14.79
CA SER A 10 13.93 -27.03 -15.12
C SER A 10 12.65 -26.21 -15.25
N TYR A 11 12.57 -25.13 -14.48
CA TYR A 11 11.47 -24.17 -14.50
C TYR A 11 11.95 -22.82 -15.01
N THR A 12 11.19 -22.21 -15.91
CA THR A 12 11.40 -20.83 -16.33
C THR A 12 10.47 -19.94 -15.51
N LEU A 13 11.03 -19.17 -14.57
CA LEU A 13 10.25 -18.26 -13.74
C LEU A 13 10.20 -16.88 -14.39
N LYS A 14 9.01 -16.31 -14.52
CA LYS A 14 8.85 -14.88 -14.84
C LYS A 14 9.17 -14.08 -13.58
N THR A 15 10.42 -13.65 -13.45
CA THR A 15 10.87 -12.79 -12.35
C THR A 15 10.83 -11.33 -12.79
N MET A 16 10.67 -10.42 -11.82
CA MET A 16 10.83 -8.99 -12.09
C MET A 16 12.31 -8.64 -12.18
N PRO A 17 12.68 -7.58 -12.94
CA PRO A 17 14.04 -7.04 -12.91
C PRO A 17 14.46 -6.71 -11.47
N PHE A 18 15.72 -6.95 -11.15
CA PHE A 18 16.25 -6.93 -9.79
C PHE A 18 15.76 -5.76 -8.92
N LEU A 19 15.81 -4.52 -9.44
CA LEU A 19 15.39 -3.33 -8.69
C LEU A 19 13.89 -3.35 -8.36
N ILE A 20 13.05 -3.66 -9.34
CA ILE A 20 11.59 -3.71 -9.18
C ILE A 20 11.20 -4.84 -8.22
N GLU A 21 11.91 -5.96 -8.27
CA GLU A 21 11.68 -7.08 -7.36
C GLU A 21 11.96 -6.69 -5.90
N LYS A 22 13.02 -5.90 -5.65
CA LYS A 22 13.34 -5.40 -4.30
C LYS A 22 12.29 -4.42 -3.78
N LEU A 23 11.87 -3.45 -4.60
CA LEU A 23 10.81 -2.50 -4.24
C LEU A 23 9.49 -3.23 -3.96
N THR A 24 9.17 -4.23 -4.77
CA THR A 24 7.96 -5.05 -4.59
C THR A 24 8.02 -5.84 -3.29
N LYS A 25 9.17 -6.43 -2.95
CA LYS A 25 9.37 -7.15 -1.69
C LYS A 25 9.22 -6.25 -0.46
N LEU A 26 9.72 -5.02 -0.53
CA LEU A 26 9.54 -4.02 0.54
C LEU A 26 8.06 -3.63 0.66
N HIS A 27 7.44 -3.20 -0.44
CA HIS A 27 6.05 -2.72 -0.42
C HIS A 27 5.03 -3.81 -0.08
N LYS A 28 5.28 -5.06 -0.49
CA LYS A 28 4.39 -6.21 -0.22
C LYS A 28 4.85 -7.07 0.96
N ALA A 29 5.71 -6.56 1.84
CA ALA A 29 6.10 -7.27 3.05
C ALA A 29 4.86 -7.56 3.92
N ASN A 30 4.62 -8.84 4.20
CA ASN A 30 3.55 -9.32 5.08
C ASN A 30 4.13 -9.84 6.40
N SER A 31 3.28 -10.26 7.35
CA SER A 31 3.66 -10.69 8.69
C SER A 31 4.67 -11.86 8.77
N LYS A 32 4.96 -12.55 7.67
CA LYS A 32 6.02 -13.58 7.60
C LYS A 32 7.42 -12.99 7.34
N SER A 33 7.49 -11.71 6.98
CA SER A 33 8.74 -10.98 6.70
C SER A 33 9.01 -10.02 7.85
N PRO A 34 10.25 -9.91 8.38
CA PRO A 34 10.58 -8.95 9.42
C PRO A 34 10.37 -7.48 9.00
N LEU A 35 10.28 -7.23 7.68
CA LEU A 35 10.06 -5.90 7.11
C LEU A 35 8.61 -5.41 7.25
N PHE A 36 7.68 -6.24 7.75
CA PHE A 36 6.26 -5.86 7.89
C PHE A 36 6.05 -4.66 8.84
N PHE A 37 6.92 -4.49 9.84
CA PHE A 37 6.88 -3.35 10.74
C PHE A 37 7.03 -2.02 10.01
N LEU A 38 7.86 -1.98 8.95
CA LEU A 38 8.02 -0.79 8.13
C LEU A 38 6.71 -0.42 7.43
N ASN A 39 5.97 -1.42 6.93
CA ASN A 39 4.68 -1.20 6.27
C ASN A 39 3.62 -0.67 7.24
N ILE A 40 3.56 -1.22 8.46
CA ILE A 40 2.65 -0.74 9.50
C ILE A 40 3.02 0.69 9.89
N PHE A 41 4.29 0.95 10.18
CA PHE A 41 4.78 2.28 10.55
C PHE A 41 4.46 3.30 9.46
N PHE A 42 4.71 2.95 8.20
CA PHE A 42 4.40 3.81 7.06
C PHE A 42 2.89 4.08 6.95
N GLY A 43 2.04 3.05 7.07
CA GLY A 43 0.59 3.21 7.03
C GLY A 43 0.05 4.10 8.15
N VAL A 44 0.50 3.89 9.40
CA VAL A 44 0.11 4.71 10.55
C VAL A 44 0.60 6.15 10.39
N SER A 45 1.82 6.35 9.89
CA SER A 45 2.39 7.69 9.65
C SER A 45 1.60 8.45 8.60
N LEU A 46 1.21 7.81 7.50
CA LEU A 46 0.36 8.43 6.48
C LEU A 46 -1.00 8.85 7.04
N LEU A 47 -1.64 7.99 7.84
CA LEU A 47 -2.91 8.34 8.49
C LEU A 47 -2.74 9.54 9.42
N PHE A 48 -1.67 9.55 10.22
CA PHE A 48 -1.34 10.68 11.08
C PHE A 48 -1.14 11.98 10.27
N PHE A 49 -0.41 11.94 9.15
CA PHE A 49 -0.21 13.14 8.32
C PHE A 49 -1.51 13.66 7.69
N VAL A 50 -2.39 12.77 7.27
CA VAL A 50 -3.72 13.17 6.76
C VAL A 50 -4.53 13.85 7.87
N LEU A 51 -4.61 13.26 9.07
CA LEU A 51 -5.37 13.83 10.17
C LEU A 51 -4.79 15.15 10.69
N SER A 52 -3.47 15.23 10.82
CA SER A 52 -2.78 16.45 11.24
C SER A 52 -2.89 17.59 10.22
N SER A 53 -3.09 17.31 8.94
CA SER A 53 -3.32 18.36 7.93
C SER A 53 -4.55 19.22 8.24
N PHE A 54 -5.56 18.67 8.94
CA PHE A 54 -6.73 19.43 9.36
C PHE A 54 -6.44 20.45 10.47
N TRP A 55 -5.38 20.26 11.26
CA TRP A 55 -4.92 21.25 12.23
C TRP A 55 -4.30 22.49 11.57
N MET A 56 -3.86 22.38 10.32
CA MET A 56 -3.24 23.50 9.60
C MET A 56 -4.25 24.59 9.21
N PHE A 57 -5.55 24.26 9.15
CA PHE A 57 -6.58 25.20 8.70
C PHE A 57 -7.62 25.45 9.80
N MET A 58 -7.91 26.73 10.09
CA MET A 58 -8.96 27.07 11.03
C MET A 58 -10.32 26.51 10.57
N PRO A 59 -11.14 25.91 11.46
CA PRO A 59 -12.41 25.26 11.10
C PRO A 59 -13.43 26.17 10.38
N LYS A 60 -13.30 27.49 10.53
CA LYS A 60 -14.19 28.48 9.92
C LYS A 60 -13.81 28.86 8.48
N THR A 61 -12.65 28.41 7.99
CA THR A 61 -12.18 28.73 6.64
C THR A 61 -12.91 27.93 5.57
N THR A 62 -13.04 28.51 4.38
CA THR A 62 -13.59 27.81 3.21
C THR A 62 -12.72 26.62 2.79
N ILE A 63 -11.41 26.69 3.05
CA ILE A 63 -10.46 25.61 2.79
C ILE A 63 -10.75 24.39 3.66
N PHE A 64 -10.98 24.57 4.97
CA PHE A 64 -11.34 23.47 5.87
C PHE A 64 -12.63 22.75 5.43
N LYS A 65 -13.67 23.51 5.05
CA LYS A 65 -14.93 22.95 4.55
C LYS A 65 -14.72 22.14 3.26
N LYS A 66 -13.93 22.66 2.31
CA LYS A 66 -13.57 21.92 1.08
C LYS A 66 -12.79 20.65 1.40
N GLY A 67 -11.83 20.72 2.32
CA GLY A 67 -11.08 19.55 2.80
C GLY A 67 -12.01 18.43 3.30
N LEU A 68 -13.03 18.79 4.09
CA LEU A 68 -14.01 17.82 4.59
C LEU A 68 -14.83 17.14 3.47
N TYR A 69 -15.23 17.89 2.44
CA TYR A 69 -15.90 17.31 1.27
C TYR A 69 -15.02 16.31 0.51
N PHE A 70 -13.73 16.62 0.34
CA PHE A 70 -12.78 15.69 -0.30
C PHE A 70 -12.60 14.41 0.53
N THR A 71 -12.53 14.51 1.86
CA THR A 71 -12.47 13.34 2.74
C THR A 71 -13.74 12.49 2.65
N LEU A 72 -14.91 13.12 2.68
CA LEU A 72 -16.19 12.41 2.53
C LEU A 72 -16.25 11.66 1.19
N ALA A 73 -15.87 12.32 0.10
CA ALA A 73 -15.82 11.69 -1.22
C ALA A 73 -14.83 10.52 -1.27
N GLY A 74 -13.66 10.65 -0.63
CA GLY A 74 -12.69 9.56 -0.51
C GLY A 74 -13.22 8.36 0.29
N ILE A 75 -13.96 8.61 1.37
CA ILE A 75 -14.62 7.56 2.16
C ILE A 75 -15.65 6.83 1.29
N VAL A 76 -16.52 7.57 0.61
CA VAL A 76 -17.55 6.99 -0.27
C VAL A 76 -16.92 6.14 -1.38
N LEU A 77 -15.88 6.67 -2.06
CA LEU A 77 -15.14 5.92 -3.08
C LEU A 77 -14.54 4.63 -2.51
N THR A 78 -13.94 4.69 -1.32
CA THR A 78 -13.34 3.52 -0.66
C THR A 78 -14.40 2.47 -0.34
N LEU A 79 -15.56 2.87 0.16
CA LEU A 79 -16.67 1.96 0.42
C LEU A 79 -17.17 1.30 -0.87
N ILE A 80 -17.27 2.05 -1.96
CA ILE A 80 -17.63 1.49 -3.27
C ILE A 80 -16.62 0.41 -3.67
N MET A 81 -15.31 0.71 -3.67
CA MET A 81 -14.28 -0.25 -4.09
C MET A 81 -14.17 -1.49 -3.17
N LEU A 82 -14.62 -1.40 -1.93
CA LEU A 82 -14.55 -2.50 -0.96
C LEU A 82 -15.76 -3.45 -1.10
N PHE A 83 -16.93 -2.93 -1.46
CA PHE A 83 -18.17 -3.69 -1.55
C PHE A 83 -18.64 -4.01 -2.98
N PHE A 84 -18.09 -3.34 -4.00
CA PHE A 84 -18.32 -3.57 -5.43
C PHE A 84 -17.01 -3.81 -6.17
#